data_AF-A0A6S7B8R7-F1
#
_entry.id   AF-A0A6S7B8R7-F1
#
_cell.length_a   1.000
_cell.length_b   1.000
_cell.length_c   1.000
_cell.angle_alpha   90.00
_cell.angle_beta   90.00
_cell.angle_gamma   90.00
#
_symmetry.space_group_name_H-M   'P 1'
#
loop_
_entity.id
_entity.type
_entity.pdbx_description
1 polymer ?
#
loop_
_entity_poly.entity_id
_entity_poly.type
_entity_poly.pdbx_seq_one_letter_code
_entity_poly.pdbx_strand_id
1 'polypeptide(L)'
;MMKAPSAPTTGKTFQMGRLARALVCVVSAWLAMGRTALADTDPADALHSIAFFYGEHPPVDELARYDAAVIEPDHGFVPPPAIVAPSKPIWYAYVSVGEVHPSRPYFGAIPPGWLHGTNDAWQSSIVDQTSAGWPAFLVDQVVAPLWREGYRGFFLDTLDSYQLVATTDAERAAQQAGLVAVIRAIHKRFPGAYLILNRGFELLPRIHTIVDAVAFESLFRGWDQGRRSYVVVSPQDHDWLLDQARTVRQRYRLPLVSIDYCDPADTACARDTATQIRALGMIPWVADGGLQTMGTGNTAD
;
A
#
# COMPACT_ATOMS: atom_id res chain seq x y z
N MET A 1 -65.33 -22.57 -28.34
CA MET A 1 -66.78 -22.29 -28.21
C MET A 1 -67.12 -22.06 -26.73
N MET A 2 -68.29 -21.47 -26.46
CA MET A 2 -68.68 -20.91 -25.15
C MET A 2 -68.94 -21.94 -24.02
N LYS A 3 -69.06 -21.39 -22.81
CA LYS A 3 -69.98 -21.75 -21.70
C LYS A 3 -69.54 -22.77 -20.64
N ALA A 4 -69.31 -22.22 -19.44
CA ALA A 4 -69.80 -22.74 -18.14
C ALA A 4 -71.37 -22.75 -18.12
N PRO A 5 -72.11 -23.30 -17.12
CA PRO A 5 -71.79 -23.23 -15.67
C PRO A 5 -72.35 -24.37 -14.77
N SER A 6 -72.44 -24.06 -13.47
CA SER A 6 -73.35 -24.57 -12.42
C SER A 6 -72.92 -25.75 -11.53
N ALA A 7 -72.71 -25.42 -10.24
CA ALA A 7 -73.05 -26.27 -9.09
C ALA A 7 -74.52 -26.03 -8.71
N PRO A 8 -75.12 -26.76 -7.74
CA PRO A 8 -75.14 -26.21 -6.38
C PRO A 8 -75.23 -27.22 -5.19
N THR A 9 -74.88 -26.72 -3.99
CA THR A 9 -75.40 -27.02 -2.61
C THR A 9 -76.04 -28.37 -2.28
N THR A 10 -75.66 -29.06 -1.19
CA THR A 10 -76.10 -28.81 0.23
C THR A 10 -75.38 -29.83 1.15
N GLY A 11 -75.30 -29.71 2.48
CA GLY A 11 -75.90 -28.75 3.41
C GLY A 11 -75.22 -28.72 4.80
N LYS A 12 -75.86 -28.04 5.76
CA LYS A 12 -75.37 -27.78 7.15
C LYS A 12 -75.69 -29.00 8.04
N THR A 13 -75.34 -29.17 9.32
CA THR A 13 -75.48 -28.35 10.57
C THR A 13 -74.98 -29.31 11.71
N PHE A 14 -74.53 -28.95 12.93
CA PHE A 14 -74.02 -27.74 13.58
C PHE A 14 -73.91 -28.03 15.11
N GLN A 15 -72.83 -27.65 15.82
CA GLN A 15 -72.88 -27.57 17.29
C GLN A 15 -71.98 -26.45 17.87
N MET A 16 -72.58 -25.64 18.74
CA MET A 16 -71.94 -24.63 19.60
C MET A 16 -71.13 -25.30 20.74
N GLY A 17 -70.10 -24.70 21.34
CA GLY A 17 -69.43 -23.42 21.04
C GLY A 17 -68.71 -22.85 22.27
N ARG A 18 -67.81 -21.86 22.07
CA ARG A 18 -67.35 -20.79 23.02
C ARG A 18 -66.76 -21.24 24.39
N LEU A 19 -65.73 -20.63 24.99
CA LEU A 19 -64.85 -19.48 24.69
C LEU A 19 -63.75 -19.46 25.80
N ALA A 20 -62.47 -19.19 25.50
CA ALA A 20 -61.58 -18.30 26.30
C ALA A 20 -60.08 -18.35 25.91
N ARG A 21 -59.57 -17.18 25.49
CA ARG A 21 -58.24 -16.58 25.76
C ARG A 21 -56.95 -17.44 25.72
N ALA A 22 -56.26 -17.29 24.59
CA ALA A 22 -54.92 -16.66 24.46
C ALA A 22 -53.73 -17.12 25.35
N LEU A 23 -52.70 -17.66 24.68
CA LEU A 23 -51.36 -17.04 24.68
C LEU A 23 -50.63 -17.37 23.37
N VAL A 24 -49.82 -16.44 22.85
CA VAL A 24 -48.98 -16.63 21.65
C VAL A 24 -47.53 -16.80 22.09
N CYS A 25 -46.94 -17.96 21.84
CA CYS A 25 -45.49 -18.17 21.91
C CYS A 25 -45.00 -19.01 20.72
N VAL A 26 -44.33 -18.27 19.83
CA VAL A 26 -43.42 -18.65 18.74
C VAL A 26 -42.50 -19.84 19.08
N VAL A 27 -42.24 -20.75 18.13
CA VAL A 27 -40.95 -20.95 17.41
C VAL A 27 -41.21 -21.79 16.15
N SER A 28 -41.06 -21.17 14.98
CA SER A 28 -40.98 -21.87 13.69
C SER A 28 -39.51 -22.18 13.40
N ALA A 29 -39.20 -23.41 13.02
CA ALA A 29 -37.81 -23.87 12.92
C ALA A 29 -37.46 -24.39 11.50
N TRP A 30 -36.23 -24.10 11.08
CA TRP A 30 -35.48 -24.70 9.95
C TRP A 30 -35.96 -24.43 8.52
N LEU A 31 -35.40 -23.38 7.91
CA LEU A 31 -35.00 -23.35 6.50
C LEU A 31 -33.88 -22.32 6.29
N ALA A 32 -32.65 -22.73 6.58
CA ALA A 32 -31.43 -21.95 6.37
C ALA A 32 -30.39 -22.80 5.61
N MET A 33 -30.68 -23.06 4.33
CA MET A 33 -29.72 -23.72 3.44
C MET A 33 -28.67 -22.71 2.96
N GLY A 34 -27.44 -22.90 3.43
CA GLY A 34 -26.24 -22.76 2.59
C GLY A 34 -26.02 -21.45 1.86
N ARG A 35 -26.03 -20.31 2.56
CA ARG A 35 -25.04 -19.27 2.23
C ARG A 35 -23.73 -19.66 2.89
N THR A 36 -22.83 -20.29 2.14
CA THR A 36 -21.40 -20.18 2.46
C THR A 36 -21.06 -18.71 2.34
N ALA A 37 -20.98 -18.02 3.48
CA ALA A 37 -20.23 -16.79 3.53
C ALA A 37 -18.82 -17.15 3.09
N LEU A 38 -18.40 -16.65 1.92
CA LEU A 38 -17.00 -16.30 1.76
C LEU A 38 -16.71 -15.38 2.95
N ALA A 39 -15.71 -15.71 3.75
CA ALA A 39 -15.27 -14.78 4.78
C ALA A 39 -14.85 -13.52 4.03
N ASP A 40 -15.57 -12.41 4.25
CA ASP A 40 -15.01 -11.10 4.02
C ASP A 40 -13.81 -11.02 4.97
N THR A 41 -12.61 -11.29 4.45
CA THR A 41 -11.38 -10.80 5.06
C THR A 41 -11.55 -9.30 5.15
N ASP A 42 -11.75 -8.83 6.38
CA ASP A 42 -11.79 -7.42 6.73
C ASP A 42 -10.54 -6.74 6.11
N PRO A 43 -10.62 -5.52 5.55
CA PRO A 43 -9.42 -4.73 5.24
C PRO A 43 -8.44 -4.60 6.43
N ALA A 44 -8.85 -5.02 7.63
CA ALA A 44 -8.05 -5.24 8.83
C ALA A 44 -7.27 -6.58 8.94
N ASP A 45 -6.96 -7.29 7.84
CA ASP A 45 -5.71 -8.10 7.75
C ASP A 45 -4.49 -7.15 7.59
N ALA A 46 -4.52 -6.04 8.32
CA ALA A 46 -3.85 -4.80 7.97
C ALA A 46 -2.34 -4.86 8.23
N LEU A 47 -1.61 -4.11 7.40
CA LEU A 47 -0.26 -3.69 7.71
C LEU A 47 -0.27 -2.94 9.06
N HIS A 48 0.28 -3.55 10.12
CA HIS A 48 0.41 -2.94 11.45
C HIS A 48 1.87 -2.62 11.79
N SER A 49 2.80 -3.34 11.16
CA SER A 49 4.23 -3.30 11.36
C SER A 49 4.96 -3.41 10.01
N ILE A 50 5.93 -2.54 9.78
CA ILE A 50 6.79 -2.57 8.59
C ILE A 50 8.22 -2.21 8.98
N ALA A 51 9.19 -2.85 8.35
CA ALA A 51 10.60 -2.51 8.42
C ALA A 51 11.13 -2.13 7.03
N PHE A 52 12.09 -1.21 6.99
CA PHE A 52 12.86 -0.86 5.79
C PHE A 52 14.34 -1.11 6.06
N PHE A 53 15.00 -1.85 5.18
CA PHE A 53 16.43 -2.15 5.29
C PHE A 53 17.08 -2.17 3.90
N TYR A 54 17.85 -1.13 3.61
CA TYR A 54 18.62 -0.96 2.37
C TYR A 54 20.13 -1.19 2.57
N GLY A 55 20.55 -1.69 3.75
CA GLY A 55 21.92 -2.14 3.97
C GLY A 55 22.27 -3.41 3.19
N GLU A 56 23.55 -3.79 3.18
CA GLU A 56 23.97 -5.14 2.79
C GLU A 56 23.55 -6.15 3.87
N HIS A 57 23.33 -7.42 3.48
CA HIS A 57 23.01 -8.53 4.38
C HIS A 57 21.80 -8.31 5.33
N PRO A 58 20.55 -8.25 4.83
CA PRO A 58 19.36 -8.04 5.65
C PRO A 58 19.21 -9.04 6.83
N PRO A 59 18.94 -8.57 8.07
CA PRO A 59 18.81 -9.44 9.26
C PRO A 59 17.46 -10.16 9.28
N VAL A 60 17.37 -11.28 8.56
CA VAL A 60 16.11 -12.02 8.31
C VAL A 60 15.32 -12.35 9.58
N ASP A 61 15.98 -12.83 10.65
CA ASP A 61 15.32 -13.22 11.91
C ASP A 61 14.73 -12.04 12.71
N GLU A 62 15.20 -10.82 12.42
CA GLU A 62 14.66 -9.59 13.00
C GLU A 62 13.54 -9.02 12.12
N LEU A 63 13.75 -9.00 10.80
CA LEU A 63 12.76 -8.59 9.80
C LEU A 63 11.53 -9.51 9.79
N ALA A 64 11.67 -10.78 10.18
CA ALA A 64 10.57 -11.73 10.29
C ALA A 64 9.53 -11.40 11.37
N ARG A 65 9.77 -10.39 12.20
CA ARG A 65 8.87 -9.91 13.27
C ARG A 65 7.91 -8.82 12.82
N TYR A 66 7.86 -8.52 11.53
CA TYR A 66 7.04 -7.48 10.93
C TYR A 66 6.06 -8.09 9.93
N ASP A 67 4.95 -7.40 9.63
CA ASP A 67 4.01 -7.83 8.60
C ASP A 67 4.63 -7.67 7.20
N ALA A 68 5.52 -6.68 7.05
CA ALA A 68 6.23 -6.38 5.81
C ALA A 68 7.68 -5.98 6.06
N ALA A 69 8.56 -6.32 5.11
CA ALA A 69 9.96 -5.88 5.09
C ALA A 69 10.31 -5.36 3.68
N VAL A 70 10.72 -4.10 3.58
CA VAL A 70 11.13 -3.44 2.34
C VAL A 70 12.66 -3.48 2.21
N ILE A 71 13.14 -4.07 1.13
CA ILE A 71 14.55 -4.37 0.89
C ILE A 71 15.03 -3.74 -0.41
N GLU A 72 16.28 -3.27 -0.44
CA GLU A 72 16.99 -2.93 -1.68
C GLU A 72 17.42 -4.23 -2.39
N PRO A 73 16.80 -4.62 -3.51
CA PRO A 73 17.08 -5.91 -4.15
C PRO A 73 18.48 -6.00 -4.78
N ASP A 74 19.10 -4.89 -5.19
CA ASP A 74 20.41 -4.94 -5.87
C ASP A 74 21.56 -5.37 -4.94
N HIS A 75 21.32 -5.50 -3.62
CA HIS A 75 22.24 -6.13 -2.67
C HIS A 75 22.15 -7.68 -2.65
N GLY A 76 21.42 -8.29 -3.59
CA GLY A 76 21.41 -9.73 -3.81
C GLY A 76 20.61 -10.53 -2.77
N PHE A 77 19.71 -9.87 -2.03
CA PHE A 77 18.78 -10.56 -1.14
C PHE A 77 17.71 -11.32 -1.95
N VAL A 78 17.54 -12.60 -1.64
CA VAL A 78 16.47 -13.43 -2.23
C VAL A 78 15.49 -13.80 -1.12
N PRO A 79 14.21 -13.41 -1.22
CA PRO A 79 13.19 -13.77 -0.24
C PRO A 79 13.13 -15.28 0.05
N PRO A 80 13.15 -15.71 1.33
CA PRO A 80 13.00 -17.11 1.67
C PRO A 80 11.64 -17.66 1.17
N PRO A 81 11.58 -18.93 0.72
CA PRO A 81 10.32 -19.51 0.24
C PRO A 81 9.23 -19.49 1.32
N ALA A 82 8.05 -18.99 0.97
CA ALA A 82 6.89 -19.01 1.86
C ALA A 82 6.51 -20.46 2.21
N ILE A 83 6.67 -20.83 3.48
CA ILE A 83 6.35 -22.19 3.98
C ILE A 83 4.83 -22.40 4.10
N VAL A 84 4.10 -21.34 4.47
CA VAL A 84 2.63 -21.27 4.53
C VAL A 84 2.22 -19.90 3.99
N ALA A 85 1.14 -19.81 3.21
CA ALA A 85 0.65 -18.53 2.68
C ALA A 85 -0.61 -18.04 3.43
N PRO A 86 -0.71 -16.75 3.77
CA PRO A 86 0.34 -15.73 3.71
C PRO A 86 1.39 -15.93 4.81
N SER A 87 2.68 -15.92 4.45
CA SER A 87 3.79 -15.88 5.41
C SER A 87 4.16 -14.43 5.69
N LYS A 88 4.25 -14.05 6.96
CA LYS A 88 4.90 -12.80 7.37
C LYS A 88 6.43 -13.03 7.46
N PRO A 89 7.27 -12.05 7.07
CA PRO A 89 6.88 -10.77 6.49
C PRO A 89 6.55 -10.96 5.00
N ILE A 90 5.66 -10.12 4.47
CA ILE A 90 5.59 -9.92 3.01
C ILE A 90 6.89 -9.20 2.62
N TRP A 91 7.69 -9.83 1.75
CA TRP A 91 8.91 -9.23 1.23
C TRP A 91 8.58 -8.26 0.10
N TYR A 92 8.90 -6.99 0.34
CA TYR A 92 8.80 -5.88 -0.60
C TYR A 92 10.16 -5.58 -1.21
N ALA A 93 10.21 -5.44 -2.53
CA ALA A 93 11.37 -4.84 -3.19
C ALA A 93 11.17 -3.32 -3.30
N TYR A 94 12.23 -2.57 -3.03
CA TYR A 94 12.31 -1.16 -3.41
C TYR A 94 12.32 -1.03 -4.94
N VAL A 95 11.47 -0.15 -5.49
CA VAL A 95 11.40 0.15 -6.92
C VAL A 95 11.23 1.66 -7.09
N SER A 96 12.28 2.35 -7.55
CA SER A 96 12.18 3.74 -7.98
C SER A 96 11.43 3.80 -9.33
N VAL A 97 10.38 4.64 -9.42
CA VAL A 97 9.49 4.69 -10.59
C VAL A 97 9.60 6.01 -11.36
N GLY A 98 9.78 7.12 -10.65
CA GLY A 98 9.98 8.44 -11.23
C GLY A 98 11.43 8.73 -11.61
N GLU A 99 12.38 7.97 -11.08
CA GLU A 99 13.82 8.15 -11.27
C GLU A 99 14.54 6.82 -11.52
N VAL A 100 15.77 6.91 -12.03
CA VAL A 100 16.69 5.79 -12.14
C VAL A 100 18.12 6.22 -11.79
N HIS A 101 18.78 5.47 -10.91
CA HIS A 101 20.19 5.68 -10.59
C HIS A 101 21.08 4.97 -11.64
N PRO A 102 22.19 5.58 -12.11
CA PRO A 102 23.05 5.00 -13.15
C PRO A 102 23.67 3.64 -12.83
N SER A 103 23.73 3.22 -11.56
CA SER A 103 24.20 1.89 -11.17
C SER A 103 23.19 0.77 -11.40
N ARG A 104 21.92 1.07 -11.65
CA ARG A 104 20.87 0.05 -11.82
C ARG A 104 21.22 -0.83 -13.04
N PRO A 105 21.15 -2.17 -12.93
CA PRO A 105 21.58 -3.07 -14.00
C PRO A 105 20.79 -2.89 -15.31
N TYR A 106 19.56 -2.37 -15.23
CA TYR A 106 18.71 -2.06 -16.37
C TYR A 106 18.90 -0.64 -16.95
N PHE A 107 19.72 0.24 -16.34
CA PHE A 107 19.87 1.65 -16.78
C PHE A 107 20.27 1.76 -18.26
N GLY A 108 21.26 0.96 -18.68
CA GLY A 108 21.76 0.97 -20.07
C GLY A 108 20.76 0.45 -21.12
N ALA A 109 19.62 -0.13 -20.70
CA ALA A 109 18.54 -0.53 -21.60
C ALA A 109 17.45 0.55 -21.77
N ILE A 110 17.49 1.64 -20.98
CA ILE A 110 16.53 2.74 -21.08
C ILE A 110 16.87 3.61 -22.30
N PRO A 111 15.93 3.85 -23.23
CA PRO A 111 16.11 4.82 -24.30
C PRO A 111 16.44 6.21 -23.75
N PRO A 112 17.54 6.89 -24.18
CA PRO A 112 17.94 8.18 -23.61
C PRO A 112 16.86 9.27 -23.69
N GLY A 113 15.99 9.21 -24.70
CA GLY A 113 14.86 10.13 -24.86
C GLY A 113 13.70 9.92 -23.86
N TRP A 114 13.79 8.94 -22.96
CA TRP A 114 12.86 8.76 -21.84
C TRP A 114 13.39 9.38 -20.53
N LEU A 115 14.62 9.90 -20.53
CA LEU A 115 15.22 10.59 -19.38
C LEU A 115 15.09 12.11 -19.57
N HIS A 116 14.57 12.79 -18.57
CA HIS A 116 14.28 14.22 -18.62
C HIS A 116 14.59 14.88 -17.27
N GLY A 117 15.81 15.40 -17.14
CA GLY A 117 16.32 16.04 -15.92
C GLY A 117 17.06 15.10 -14.97
N THR A 118 17.64 15.67 -13.91
CA THR A 118 18.40 14.97 -12.87
C THR A 118 17.92 15.38 -11.48
N ASN A 119 18.14 14.51 -10.50
CA ASN A 119 18.00 14.83 -9.09
C ASN A 119 19.38 14.73 -8.42
N ASP A 120 20.06 15.87 -8.33
CA ASP A 120 21.48 15.94 -7.95
C ASP A 120 21.75 15.45 -6.51
N ALA A 121 20.76 15.51 -5.60
CA ALA A 121 20.89 14.96 -4.26
C ALA A 121 21.06 13.43 -4.26
N TRP A 122 20.43 12.75 -5.21
CA TRP A 122 20.42 11.29 -5.34
C TRP A 122 21.25 10.77 -6.52
N GLN A 123 21.88 11.67 -7.30
CA GLN A 123 22.68 11.35 -8.49
C GLN A 123 21.92 10.50 -9.53
N SER A 124 20.60 10.69 -9.58
CA SER A 124 19.66 9.95 -10.42
C SER A 124 19.19 10.77 -11.62
N SER A 125 18.74 10.07 -12.66
CA SER A 125 18.04 10.65 -13.80
C SER A 125 16.54 10.56 -13.60
N ILE A 126 15.81 11.64 -13.85
CA ILE A 126 14.34 11.65 -13.79
C ILE A 126 13.80 11.03 -15.09
N VAL A 127 12.78 10.18 -14.96
CA VAL A 127 12.16 9.49 -16.09
C VAL A 127 10.89 10.22 -16.53
N ASP A 128 10.81 10.56 -17.82
CA ASP A 128 9.60 11.12 -18.43
C ASP A 128 8.51 10.05 -18.51
N GLN A 129 7.53 10.16 -17.62
CA GLN A 129 6.42 9.22 -17.47
C GLN A 129 5.43 9.31 -18.65
N THR A 130 5.54 10.32 -19.52
CA THR A 130 4.76 10.39 -20.77
C THR A 130 5.28 9.42 -21.84
N SER A 131 6.48 8.86 -21.64
CA SER A 131 7.07 7.83 -22.49
C SER A 131 6.20 6.56 -22.53
N ALA A 132 5.48 6.36 -23.63
CA ALA A 132 4.49 5.27 -23.77
C ALA A 132 5.06 3.84 -23.55
N GLY A 133 6.37 3.64 -23.70
CA GLY A 133 7.03 2.36 -23.43
C GLY A 133 7.43 2.14 -21.97
N TRP A 134 7.46 3.18 -21.13
CA TRP A 134 7.94 3.10 -19.75
C TRP A 134 7.15 2.12 -18.86
N PRO A 135 5.79 2.08 -18.89
CA PRO A 135 5.02 1.12 -18.11
C PRO A 135 5.36 -0.35 -18.44
N ALA A 136 5.61 -0.66 -19.72
CA ALA A 136 6.00 -2.01 -20.12
C ALA A 136 7.46 -2.31 -19.71
N PHE A 137 8.36 -1.35 -19.90
CA PHE A 137 9.75 -1.48 -19.50
C PHE A 137 9.90 -1.76 -18.00
N LEU A 138 9.27 -0.96 -17.12
CA LEU A 138 9.38 -1.17 -15.67
C LEU A 138 8.81 -2.54 -15.27
N VAL A 139 7.65 -2.92 -15.83
CA VAL A 139 7.03 -4.22 -15.56
C VAL A 139 7.92 -5.38 -15.98
N ASP A 140 8.49 -5.35 -17.18
CA ASP A 140 9.22 -6.49 -17.75
C ASP A 140 10.71 -6.53 -17.35
N GLN A 141 11.37 -5.38 -17.13
CA GLN A 141 12.79 -5.29 -16.81
C GLN A 141 13.09 -5.16 -15.32
N VAL A 142 12.13 -4.69 -14.49
CA VAL A 142 12.34 -4.47 -13.06
C VAL A 142 11.43 -5.37 -12.22
N VAL A 143 10.11 -5.26 -12.39
CA VAL A 143 9.16 -5.96 -11.52
C VAL A 143 9.10 -7.47 -11.80
N ALA A 144 9.15 -7.90 -13.07
CA ALA A 144 9.10 -9.31 -13.44
C ALA A 144 10.31 -10.16 -12.99
N PRO A 145 11.56 -9.66 -13.01
CA PRO A 145 12.69 -10.31 -12.31
C PRO A 145 12.43 -10.50 -10.82
N LEU A 146 12.11 -9.43 -10.09
CA LEU A 146 11.89 -9.45 -8.64
C LEU A 146 10.75 -10.42 -8.23
N TRP A 147 9.67 -10.44 -9.00
CA TRP A 147 8.57 -11.39 -8.80
C TRP A 147 9.02 -12.87 -8.93
N ARG A 148 9.95 -13.16 -9.84
CA ARG A 148 10.52 -14.52 -10.00
C ARG A 148 11.46 -14.90 -8.86
N GLU A 149 12.16 -13.95 -8.28
CA GLU A 149 13.05 -14.14 -7.12
C GLU A 149 12.29 -14.40 -5.82
N GLY A 150 11.01 -14.00 -5.75
CA GLY A 150 10.12 -14.36 -4.64
C GLY A 150 9.41 -13.18 -4.00
N TYR A 151 9.77 -11.94 -4.37
CA TYR A 151 9.10 -10.74 -3.87
C TYR A 151 7.60 -10.76 -4.21
N ARG A 152 6.78 -10.36 -3.25
CA ARG A 152 5.31 -10.23 -3.41
C ARG A 152 4.80 -8.83 -3.12
N GLY A 153 5.61 -8.00 -2.46
CA GLY A 153 5.38 -6.57 -2.36
C GLY A 153 6.30 -5.77 -3.29
N PHE A 154 5.85 -4.59 -3.69
CA PHE A 154 6.68 -3.57 -4.32
C PHE A 154 6.45 -2.22 -3.64
N PHE A 155 7.53 -1.62 -3.15
CA PHE A 155 7.53 -0.27 -2.61
C PHE A 155 7.90 0.70 -3.74
N LEU A 156 6.90 1.45 -4.20
CA LEU A 156 7.00 2.29 -5.38
C LEU A 156 7.39 3.71 -4.97
N ASP A 157 8.62 4.08 -5.28
CA ASP A 157 9.24 5.33 -4.86
C ASP A 157 9.35 6.36 -6.01
N THR A 158 9.80 7.58 -5.67
CA THR A 158 10.02 8.73 -6.58
C THR A 158 8.77 9.17 -7.36
N LEU A 159 7.59 8.90 -6.80
CA LEU A 159 6.29 9.17 -7.42
C LEU A 159 5.94 10.68 -7.53
N ASP A 160 6.74 11.57 -6.95
CA ASP A 160 6.63 13.02 -7.04
C ASP A 160 7.83 13.69 -7.76
N SER A 161 8.85 12.95 -8.19
CA SER A 161 10.06 13.52 -8.84
C SER A 161 9.78 14.28 -10.14
N TYR A 162 8.65 14.03 -10.81
CA TYR A 162 8.21 14.83 -11.96
C TYR A 162 8.03 16.33 -11.62
N GLN A 163 7.81 16.68 -10.36
CA GLN A 163 7.68 18.07 -9.90
C GLN A 163 8.97 18.88 -10.11
N LEU A 164 10.13 18.23 -10.20
CA LEU A 164 11.43 18.88 -10.45
C LEU A 164 11.58 19.39 -11.89
N VAL A 165 10.76 18.91 -12.82
CA VAL A 165 10.88 19.17 -14.27
C VAL A 165 9.60 19.66 -14.94
N ALA A 166 8.43 19.31 -14.41
CA ALA A 166 7.14 19.74 -14.94
C ALA A 166 6.77 21.16 -14.48
N THR A 167 6.88 22.12 -15.38
CA THR A 167 6.67 23.55 -15.08
C THR A 167 5.19 23.95 -15.02
N THR A 168 4.34 23.31 -15.82
CA THR A 168 2.91 23.60 -15.97
C THR A 168 2.01 22.51 -15.37
N ASP A 169 0.76 22.87 -15.05
CA ASP A 169 -0.24 21.89 -14.57
C ASP A 169 -0.58 20.83 -15.63
N ALA A 170 -0.48 21.17 -16.92
CA ALA A 170 -0.68 20.24 -18.01
C ALA A 170 0.43 19.18 -18.07
N GLU A 171 1.69 19.59 -17.91
CA GLU A 171 2.85 18.68 -17.80
C GLU A 171 2.71 17.80 -16.56
N ARG A 172 2.42 18.38 -15.38
CA ARG A 172 2.19 17.63 -14.14
C ARG A 172 1.09 16.58 -14.29
N ALA A 173 -0.05 16.94 -14.87
CA ALA A 173 -1.15 16.01 -15.12
C ALA A 173 -0.80 14.89 -16.11
N ALA A 174 0.04 15.17 -17.12
CA ALA A 174 0.54 14.16 -18.05
C ALA A 174 1.51 13.18 -17.36
N GLN A 175 2.44 13.68 -16.55
CA GLN A 175 3.37 12.86 -15.77
C GLN A 175 2.63 11.96 -14.76
N GLN A 176 1.67 12.51 -14.01
CA GLN A 176 0.77 11.76 -13.14
C GLN A 176 -0.03 10.68 -13.89
N ALA A 177 -0.44 10.95 -15.13
CA ALA A 177 -1.13 9.95 -15.95
C ALA A 177 -0.22 8.79 -16.38
N GLY A 178 1.06 9.07 -16.62
CA GLY A 178 2.11 8.07 -16.83
C GLY A 178 2.31 7.17 -15.61
N LEU A 179 2.52 7.76 -14.42
CA LEU A 179 2.68 7.02 -13.16
C LEU A 179 1.47 6.11 -12.87
N VAL A 180 0.25 6.60 -13.09
CA VAL A 180 -0.97 5.77 -12.97
C VAL A 180 -0.99 4.63 -14.00
N ALA A 181 -0.46 4.82 -15.20
CA ALA A 181 -0.34 3.75 -16.20
C ALA A 181 0.68 2.68 -15.77
N VAL A 182 1.81 3.08 -15.19
CA VAL A 182 2.82 2.17 -14.60
C VAL A 182 2.18 1.31 -13.50
N ILE A 183 1.58 1.94 -12.48
CA ILE A 183 1.01 1.23 -11.31
C ILE A 183 -0.10 0.26 -11.74
N ARG A 184 -0.95 0.67 -12.70
CA ARG A 184 -1.97 -0.21 -13.28
C ARG A 184 -1.38 -1.34 -14.13
N ALA A 185 -0.24 -1.13 -14.80
CA ALA A 185 0.44 -2.18 -15.57
C ALA A 185 1.03 -3.25 -14.63
N ILE A 186 1.63 -2.84 -13.50
CA ILE A 186 2.10 -3.74 -12.44
C ILE A 186 0.94 -4.58 -11.91
N HIS A 187 -0.11 -3.95 -11.38
CA HIS A 187 -1.26 -4.66 -10.82
C HIS A 187 -1.96 -5.59 -11.85
N LYS A 188 -2.07 -5.16 -13.11
CA LYS A 188 -2.63 -6.01 -14.18
C LYS A 188 -1.76 -7.24 -14.48
N ARG A 189 -0.43 -7.12 -14.40
CA ARG A 189 0.51 -8.22 -14.66
C ARG A 189 0.62 -9.16 -13.48
N PHE A 190 0.54 -8.62 -12.26
CA PHE A 190 0.72 -9.32 -10.99
C PHE A 190 -0.46 -8.98 -10.05
N PRO A 191 -1.67 -9.56 -10.26
CA PRO A 191 -2.86 -9.20 -9.48
C PRO A 191 -2.83 -9.65 -8.01
N GLY A 192 -1.81 -10.43 -7.61
CA GLY A 192 -1.50 -10.76 -6.22
C GLY A 192 -0.22 -10.10 -5.69
N ALA A 193 0.21 -9.00 -6.31
CA ALA A 193 1.28 -8.16 -5.78
C ALA A 193 0.70 -7.06 -4.88
N TYR A 194 1.32 -6.88 -3.73
CA TYR A 194 1.02 -5.78 -2.81
C TYR A 194 1.81 -4.54 -3.19
N LEU A 195 1.18 -3.36 -3.24
CA LEU A 195 1.79 -2.11 -3.67
C LEU A 195 1.70 -1.06 -2.56
N ILE A 196 2.87 -0.62 -2.07
CA ILE A 196 2.99 0.52 -1.17
C ILE A 196 3.55 1.69 -1.98
N LEU A 197 2.92 2.86 -1.89
CA LEU A 197 3.41 4.08 -2.53
C LEU A 197 4.26 4.89 -1.55
N ASN A 198 5.43 5.38 -1.94
CA ASN A 198 6.02 6.54 -1.27
C ASN A 198 5.33 7.81 -1.80
N ARG A 199 4.61 8.51 -0.94
CA ARG A 199 3.80 9.70 -1.29
C ARG A 199 2.77 9.38 -2.39
N GLY A 200 2.91 10.00 -3.58
CA GLY A 200 2.00 9.79 -4.71
C GLY A 200 0.54 10.22 -4.46
N PHE A 201 0.31 11.18 -3.55
CA PHE A 201 -1.03 11.55 -3.07
C PHE A 201 -2.00 11.98 -4.19
N GLU A 202 -1.48 12.66 -5.22
CA GLU A 202 -2.23 13.11 -6.40
C GLU A 202 -2.73 11.94 -7.28
N LEU A 203 -2.09 10.78 -7.18
CA LEU A 203 -2.42 9.59 -7.97
C LEU A 203 -3.62 8.84 -7.37
N LEU A 204 -3.75 8.84 -6.04
CA LEU A 204 -4.74 8.07 -5.28
C LEU A 204 -6.20 8.17 -5.77
N PRO A 205 -6.73 9.33 -6.24
CA PRO A 205 -8.06 9.39 -6.86
C PRO A 205 -8.29 8.36 -7.99
N ARG A 206 -7.22 7.88 -8.64
CA ARG A 206 -7.27 6.96 -9.79
C ARG A 206 -6.80 5.53 -9.47
N ILE A 207 -6.15 5.29 -8.33
CA ILE A 207 -5.48 4.00 -8.01
C ILE A 207 -5.64 3.50 -6.58
N HIS A 208 -6.31 4.22 -5.66
CA HIS A 208 -6.43 3.79 -4.26
C HIS A 208 -7.03 2.39 -4.06
N THR A 209 -7.76 1.85 -5.03
CA THR A 209 -8.35 0.49 -4.98
C THR A 209 -7.39 -0.63 -5.38
N ILE A 210 -6.14 -0.31 -5.75
CA ILE A 210 -5.12 -1.27 -6.21
C ILE A 210 -3.77 -1.07 -5.49
N VAL A 211 -3.79 -0.41 -4.34
CA VAL A 211 -2.62 -0.17 -3.47
C VAL A 211 -3.01 -0.48 -2.02
N ASP A 212 -2.03 -0.92 -1.25
CA ASP A 212 -2.25 -1.56 0.06
C ASP A 212 -1.87 -0.65 1.23
N ALA A 213 -0.95 0.30 1.01
CA ALA A 213 -0.66 1.39 1.95
C ALA A 213 0.00 2.60 1.25
N VAL A 214 0.11 3.70 1.97
CA VAL A 214 0.91 4.87 1.58
C VAL A 214 1.95 5.16 2.66
N ALA A 215 3.21 5.24 2.27
CA ALA A 215 4.29 5.75 3.10
C ALA A 215 4.60 7.21 2.76
N PHE A 216 5.30 7.91 3.64
CA PHE A 216 5.91 9.20 3.32
C PHE A 216 7.08 9.53 4.25
N GLU A 217 7.99 10.35 3.74
CA GLU A 217 9.17 10.88 4.41
C GLU A 217 9.08 12.41 4.48
N SER A 218 9.19 13.07 5.63
CA SER A 218 9.15 12.55 7.01
C SER A 218 8.28 13.48 7.85
N LEU A 219 7.75 13.02 8.99
CA LEU A 219 6.73 13.79 9.73
C LEU A 219 7.32 14.72 10.80
N PHE A 220 8.32 14.27 11.55
CA PHE A 220 8.94 14.99 12.66
C PHE A 220 10.45 15.14 12.51
N ARG A 221 11.13 14.07 12.07
CA ARG A 221 12.59 14.00 11.93
C ARG A 221 12.93 13.54 10.52
N GLY A 222 13.59 14.39 9.76
CA GLY A 222 13.93 14.16 8.36
C GLY A 222 15.43 13.93 8.15
N TRP A 223 15.76 13.45 6.95
CA TRP A 223 17.13 13.37 6.45
C TRP A 223 17.31 14.35 5.28
N ASP A 224 18.28 15.25 5.38
CA ASP A 224 18.71 16.06 4.25
C ASP A 224 19.86 15.34 3.54
N GLN A 225 19.55 14.74 2.38
CA GLN A 225 20.52 13.98 1.59
C GLN A 225 21.66 14.85 1.03
N GLY A 226 21.38 16.10 0.63
CA GLY A 226 22.38 16.99 0.06
C GLY A 226 23.40 17.49 1.10
N ARG A 227 22.96 17.73 2.33
CA ARG A 227 23.81 18.08 3.48
C ARG A 227 24.30 16.88 4.29
N ARG A 228 23.73 15.69 4.05
CA ARG A 228 23.96 14.44 4.78
C ARG A 228 23.77 14.64 6.29
N SER A 229 22.63 15.23 6.67
CA SER A 229 22.35 15.66 8.04
C SER A 229 20.91 15.39 8.46
N TYR A 230 20.72 14.92 9.70
CA TYR A 230 19.40 14.86 10.34
C TYR A 230 18.83 16.27 10.57
N VAL A 231 17.53 16.43 10.33
CA VAL A 231 16.81 17.70 10.46
C VAL A 231 15.49 17.52 11.20
N VAL A 232 14.98 18.60 11.78
CA VAL A 232 13.59 18.67 12.24
C VAL A 232 12.74 19.11 11.05
N VAL A 233 11.63 18.39 10.81
CA VAL A 233 10.67 18.72 9.74
C VAL A 233 10.05 20.08 10.02
N SER A 234 9.86 20.92 8.99
CA SER A 234 9.30 22.26 9.19
C SER A 234 7.83 22.17 9.61
N PRO A 235 7.31 23.14 10.40
CA PRO A 235 5.88 23.15 10.76
C PRO A 235 4.96 23.15 9.53
N GLN A 236 5.37 23.79 8.44
CA GLN A 236 4.60 23.84 7.20
C GLN A 236 4.53 22.46 6.51
N ASP A 237 5.65 21.74 6.45
CA ASP A 237 5.70 20.41 5.82
C ASP A 237 4.99 19.36 6.68
N HIS A 238 5.15 19.44 8.01
CA HIS A 238 4.42 18.63 8.98
C HIS A 238 2.90 18.80 8.83
N ASP A 239 2.41 20.04 8.85
CA ASP A 239 0.97 20.32 8.75
C ASP A 239 0.41 19.90 7.37
N TRP A 240 1.18 20.10 6.28
CA TRP A 240 0.79 19.60 4.96
C TRP A 240 0.74 18.06 4.89
N LEU A 241 1.72 17.36 5.45
CA LEU A 241 1.73 15.89 5.52
C LEU A 241 0.57 15.35 6.38
N LEU A 242 0.24 16.01 7.49
CA LEU A 242 -0.96 15.68 8.27
C LEU A 242 -2.23 15.82 7.45
N ASP A 243 -2.34 16.81 6.56
CA ASP A 243 -3.52 16.99 5.71
C ASP A 243 -3.64 15.93 4.62
N GLN A 244 -2.51 15.50 4.05
CA GLN A 244 -2.48 14.33 3.16
C GLN A 244 -2.87 13.06 3.93
N ALA A 245 -2.27 12.81 5.09
CA ALA A 245 -2.58 11.66 5.95
C ALA A 245 -4.06 11.62 6.37
N ARG A 246 -4.65 12.78 6.74
CA ARG A 246 -6.10 12.90 7.02
C ARG A 246 -6.90 12.49 5.79
N THR A 247 -6.54 12.98 4.60
CA THR A 247 -7.21 12.64 3.33
C THR A 247 -7.12 11.14 3.03
N VAL A 248 -5.94 10.53 3.12
CA VAL A 248 -5.72 9.11 2.86
C VAL A 248 -6.59 8.24 3.79
N ARG A 249 -6.51 8.48 5.10
CA ARG A 249 -7.25 7.70 6.10
C ARG A 249 -8.76 7.89 6.03
N GLN A 250 -9.26 9.09 5.70
CA GLN A 250 -10.69 9.37 5.68
C GLN A 250 -11.37 9.01 4.36
N ARG A 251 -10.71 9.28 3.23
CA ARG A 251 -11.28 9.11 1.89
C ARG A 251 -10.93 7.77 1.25
N TYR A 252 -9.68 7.32 1.38
CA TYR A 252 -9.19 6.12 0.69
C TYR A 252 -9.10 4.89 1.60
N ARG A 253 -9.17 5.08 2.93
CA ARG A 253 -9.15 4.00 3.94
C ARG A 253 -7.87 3.15 3.94
N LEU A 254 -6.77 3.70 3.42
CA LEU A 254 -5.47 3.03 3.37
C LEU A 254 -4.69 3.22 4.68
N PRO A 255 -3.92 2.20 5.13
CA PRO A 255 -2.85 2.34 6.11
C PRO A 255 -1.83 3.42 5.71
N LEU A 256 -1.22 4.03 6.73
CA LEU A 256 -0.21 5.08 6.58
C LEU A 256 1.06 4.71 7.33
N VAL A 257 2.20 4.82 6.65
CA VAL A 257 3.54 4.65 7.22
C VAL A 257 4.24 6.00 7.25
N SER A 258 4.80 6.38 8.40
CA SER A 258 5.71 7.54 8.49
C SER A 258 7.13 7.01 8.64
N ILE A 259 7.98 7.37 7.69
CA ILE A 259 9.40 7.03 7.69
C ILE A 259 10.17 8.28 8.14
N ASP A 260 10.79 8.19 9.31
CA ASP A 260 11.46 9.29 9.98
C ASP A 260 12.91 8.92 10.32
N TYR A 261 13.77 9.93 10.49
CA TYR A 261 15.22 9.74 10.52
C TYR A 261 15.88 10.29 11.78
N CYS A 262 16.53 9.42 12.54
CA CYS A 262 17.30 9.74 13.73
C CYS A 262 18.72 9.18 13.60
N ASP A 263 19.68 9.80 14.30
CA ASP A 263 21.02 9.23 14.44
C ASP A 263 20.93 7.88 15.19
N PRO A 264 21.59 6.79 14.73
CA PRO A 264 21.66 5.51 15.44
C PRO A 264 22.09 5.60 16.91
N ALA A 265 22.91 6.59 17.27
CA ALA A 265 23.31 6.82 18.65
C ALA A 265 22.19 7.45 19.50
N ASP A 266 21.24 8.15 18.90
CA ASP A 266 20.11 8.81 19.57
C ASP A 266 18.87 7.91 19.63
N THR A 267 18.98 6.85 20.43
CA THR A 267 17.87 5.93 20.74
C THR A 267 16.71 6.58 21.51
N ALA A 268 16.85 7.83 21.97
CA ALA A 268 15.74 8.60 22.54
C ALA A 268 14.90 9.22 21.41
N CYS A 269 15.54 9.91 20.46
CA CYS A 269 14.92 10.42 19.24
C CYS A 269 14.06 9.36 18.54
N ALA A 270 14.61 8.16 18.32
CA ALA A 270 13.89 7.11 17.60
C ALA A 270 12.62 6.63 18.33
N ARG A 271 12.70 6.44 19.66
CA ARG A 271 11.56 5.97 20.48
C ARG A 271 10.50 7.04 20.66
N ASP A 272 10.89 8.29 20.88
CA ASP A 272 9.97 9.41 21.08
C ASP A 272 9.22 9.71 19.76
N THR A 273 9.94 9.79 18.64
CA THR A 273 9.37 9.99 17.29
C THR A 273 8.41 8.86 16.91
N ALA A 274 8.79 7.59 17.10
CA ALA A 274 7.92 6.45 16.84
C ALA A 274 6.64 6.49 17.70
N THR A 275 6.72 7.03 18.91
CA THR A 275 5.58 7.19 19.82
C THR A 275 4.66 8.33 19.38
N GLN A 276 5.21 9.44 18.87
CA GLN A 276 4.43 10.53 18.28
C GLN A 276 3.67 10.06 17.02
N ILE A 277 4.34 9.32 16.14
CA ILE A 277 3.72 8.73 14.93
C ILE A 277 2.58 7.77 15.30
N ARG A 278 2.80 6.86 16.27
CA ARG A 278 1.75 5.96 16.80
C ARG A 278 0.55 6.72 17.34
N ALA A 279 0.77 7.80 18.08
CA ALA A 279 -0.31 8.62 18.67
C ALA A 279 -1.23 9.26 17.60
N LEU A 280 -0.74 9.44 16.37
CA LEU A 280 -1.53 9.91 15.24
C LEU A 280 -2.31 8.80 14.52
N GLY A 281 -2.12 7.53 14.91
CA GLY A 281 -2.71 6.36 14.27
C GLY A 281 -2.04 6.00 12.95
N MET A 282 -0.71 6.14 12.88
CA MET A 282 0.13 5.75 11.75
C MET A 282 1.18 4.72 12.19
N ILE A 283 1.75 3.99 11.24
CA ILE A 283 2.77 2.98 11.46
C ILE A 283 4.15 3.66 11.42
N PRO A 284 4.93 3.64 12.51
CA PRO A 284 6.27 4.21 12.49
C PRO A 284 7.29 3.27 11.85
N TRP A 285 8.23 3.87 11.13
CA TRP A 285 9.58 3.34 10.98
C TRP A 285 10.59 4.48 11.20
N VAL A 286 11.38 4.42 12.27
CA VAL A 286 12.36 5.46 12.60
C VAL A 286 13.77 4.90 12.61
N ALA A 287 14.60 5.29 11.64
CA ALA A 287 15.88 4.64 11.33
C ALA A 287 16.99 5.67 10.97
N ASP A 288 18.16 5.18 10.54
CA ASP A 288 19.21 6.03 9.99
C ASP A 288 18.89 6.55 8.58
N GLY A 289 19.52 7.65 8.18
CA GLY A 289 19.28 8.30 6.89
C GLY A 289 19.62 7.48 5.63
N GLY A 290 20.32 6.34 5.78
CA GLY A 290 20.57 5.39 4.69
C GLY A 290 19.72 4.12 4.74
N LEU A 291 18.86 3.98 5.76
CA LEU A 291 18.10 2.76 6.07
C LEU A 291 18.99 1.51 6.17
N GLN A 292 20.24 1.66 6.64
CA GLN A 292 21.24 0.57 6.70
C GLN A 292 21.23 -0.19 8.04
N THR A 293 20.44 0.28 9.01
CA THR A 293 20.33 -0.31 10.35
C THR A 293 18.87 -0.60 10.70
N MET A 294 18.65 -1.48 11.68
CA MET A 294 17.30 -1.79 12.16
C MET A 294 16.72 -0.59 12.92
N GLY A 295 15.61 -0.06 12.40
CA GLY A 295 14.88 1.06 12.97
C GLY A 295 13.94 0.69 14.12
N THR A 296 13.37 1.72 14.75
CA THR A 296 12.29 1.61 15.73
C THR A 296 10.94 1.67 15.01
N GLY A 297 10.23 0.55 14.98
CA GLY A 297 8.87 0.46 14.43
C GLY A 297 7.83 -0.04 15.43
N ASN A 298 6.73 -0.56 14.90
CA ASN A 298 5.90 -1.55 15.60
C ASN A 298 6.42 -2.95 15.21
N THR A 299 6.42 -3.91 16.13
CA THR A 299 6.53 -5.34 15.79
C THR A 299 5.12 -5.93 15.64
N ALA A 300 4.98 -7.04 14.92
CA ALA A 300 3.80 -7.89 15.03
C ALA A 300 3.76 -8.54 16.43
N ASP A 301 2.55 -8.70 16.98
CA ASP A 301 2.27 -9.39 18.25
C ASP A 301 2.29 -10.94 18.09
#